data_AF-A0A4D7DHX4-F1
#
_entry.id   AF-A0A4D7DHX4-F1
#
_cell.length_a   1.000
_cell.length_b   1.000
_cell.length_c   1.000
_cell.angle_alpha   90.00
_cell.angle_beta   90.00
_cell.angle_gamma   90.00
#
_symmetry.space_group_name_H-M   'P 1'
#
loop_
_entity.id
_entity.type
_entity.pdbx_description
1 polymer ?
#
loop_
_entity_poly.entity_id
_entity_poly.type
_entity_poly.pdbx_seq_one_letter_code
_entity_poly.pdbx_strand_id
1 'polypeptide(L)'
;MAAPDSPPQFDLFEARPEPSRHRVGRKPHVPTPEQMLIAHELKAAGATWPTIARALGVCVNTVARHYFPSTVASPPKGRRRHAPTPATRKIVRRAILGGMPVAKVAKLIGVSVPTLRLHYSHELRA
;
A
#
# COMPACT_ATOMS: atom_id res chain seq x y z
N MET A 1 -25.31 44.19 53.90
CA MET A 1 -26.09 43.20 53.13
C MET A 1 -25.16 42.61 52.07
N ALA A 2 -24.61 41.43 52.33
CA ALA A 2 -23.69 40.75 51.42
C ALA A 2 -24.49 39.80 50.51
N ALA A 3 -24.30 39.91 49.20
CA ALA A 3 -24.86 38.98 48.24
C ALA A 3 -24.05 37.67 48.25
N PRO A 4 -24.68 36.48 48.20
CA PRO A 4 -23.96 35.23 48.12
C PRO A 4 -23.41 34.99 46.71
N ASP A 5 -22.12 34.66 46.66
CA ASP A 5 -21.38 34.13 45.52
C ASP A 5 -22.04 32.82 45.05
N SER A 6 -22.60 32.82 43.84
CA SER A 6 -23.02 31.59 43.16
C SER A 6 -21.90 31.14 42.21
N PRO A 7 -21.21 30.02 42.46
CA PRO A 7 -20.28 29.48 41.48
C PRO A 7 -21.04 28.94 40.26
N PRO A 8 -20.48 29.04 39.04
CA PRO A 8 -21.11 28.47 37.85
C PRO A 8 -21.11 26.94 37.92
N GLN A 9 -22.29 26.34 37.86
CA GLN A 9 -22.49 24.89 37.69
C GLN A 9 -21.94 24.45 36.32
N PHE A 10 -20.77 23.82 36.32
CA PHE A 10 -20.25 23.08 35.16
C PHE A 10 -20.43 21.58 35.39
N ASP A 11 -21.68 21.12 35.53
CA ASP A 11 -21.98 19.70 35.65
C ASP A 11 -23.04 19.29 34.62
N LEU A 12 -22.60 19.10 33.38
CA LEU A 12 -23.27 18.17 32.45
C LEU A 12 -22.35 17.78 31.28
N PHE A 13 -21.13 17.33 31.56
CA PHE A 13 -20.43 16.47 30.60
C PHE A 13 -21.06 15.07 30.71
N GLU A 14 -22.26 14.92 30.14
CA GLU A 14 -22.82 13.61 29.82
C GLU A 14 -21.72 12.82 29.10
N ALA A 15 -21.30 11.72 29.71
CA ALA A 15 -20.34 10.80 29.14
C ALA A 15 -20.86 10.33 27.77
N ARG A 16 -20.48 11.03 26.70
CA ARG A 16 -20.73 10.58 25.34
C ARG A 16 -20.07 9.21 25.23
N PRO A 17 -20.81 8.14 24.87
CA PRO A 17 -20.18 6.85 24.66
C PRO A 17 -19.08 7.01 23.62
N GLU A 18 -17.85 6.68 24.01
CA GLU A 18 -16.68 6.69 23.14
C GLU A 18 -17.04 5.96 21.85
N PRO A 19 -16.92 6.59 20.66
CA PRO A 19 -17.23 5.90 19.42
C PRO A 19 -16.24 4.75 19.27
N SER A 20 -16.71 3.53 19.42
CA SER A 20 -15.91 2.32 19.22
C SER A 20 -15.22 2.39 17.85
N ARG A 21 -13.91 2.69 17.86
CA ARG A 21 -13.11 2.88 16.64
C ARG A 21 -12.74 1.55 15.98
N HIS A 22 -13.27 0.44 16.44
CA HIS A 22 -13.02 -0.87 15.86
C HIS A 22 -14.00 -1.14 14.72
N ARG A 23 -13.67 -0.62 13.53
CA ARG A 23 -14.24 -1.15 12.31
C ARG A 23 -13.75 -2.58 12.14
N VAL A 24 -14.57 -3.53 12.57
CA VAL A 24 -14.42 -4.95 12.22
C VAL A 24 -14.21 -5.00 10.71
N GLY A 25 -13.07 -5.53 10.27
CA GLY A 25 -12.67 -5.49 8.87
C GLY A 25 -13.77 -6.08 8.00
N ARG A 26 -14.36 -5.28 7.09
CA ARG A 26 -15.31 -5.81 6.11
C ARG A 26 -14.57 -6.82 5.24
N LYS A 27 -15.16 -8.01 5.03
CA LYS A 27 -14.62 -9.00 4.12
C LYS A 27 -14.43 -8.36 2.73
N PRO A 28 -13.36 -8.68 2.00
CA PRO A 28 -13.18 -8.21 0.63
C PRO A 28 -14.39 -8.55 -0.24
N HIS A 29 -14.78 -7.64 -1.13
CA HIS A 29 -15.87 -7.90 -2.07
C HIS A 29 -15.46 -8.96 -3.09
N VAL A 30 -16.26 -10.02 -3.19
CA VAL A 30 -16.09 -11.09 -4.19
C VAL A 30 -17.40 -11.16 -4.99
N PRO A 31 -17.40 -10.81 -6.29
CA PRO A 31 -18.56 -10.95 -7.15
C PRO A 31 -19.06 -12.39 -7.23
N THR A 32 -20.37 -12.59 -7.17
CA THR A 32 -20.94 -13.89 -7.50
C THR A 32 -20.98 -14.09 -9.01
N PRO A 33 -20.94 -15.34 -9.52
CA PRO A 33 -21.02 -15.61 -10.96
C PRO A 33 -22.26 -15.01 -11.62
N GLU A 34 -23.41 -15.08 -10.96
CA GLU A 34 -24.67 -14.48 -11.43
C GLU A 34 -24.58 -12.96 -11.57
N GLN A 35 -23.99 -12.27 -10.59
CA GLN A 35 -23.79 -10.83 -10.68
C GLN A 35 -22.82 -10.45 -11.79
N MET A 36 -21.84 -11.30 -12.11
CA MET A 36 -20.97 -11.07 -13.26
C MET A 36 -21.74 -11.16 -14.58
N LEU A 37 -22.59 -12.17 -14.74
CA LEU A 37 -23.43 -12.31 -15.95
C LEU A 37 -24.30 -11.07 -16.16
N ILE A 38 -25.02 -10.65 -15.11
CA ILE A 38 -25.86 -9.44 -15.16
C ILE A 38 -25.02 -8.21 -15.49
N ALA A 39 -23.84 -8.04 -14.88
CA ALA A 39 -22.95 -6.92 -15.16
C ALA A 39 -22.51 -6.89 -16.63
N HIS A 40 -22.10 -8.04 -17.17
CA HIS A 40 -21.66 -8.18 -18.55
C HIS A 40 -22.79 -7.95 -19.56
N GLU A 41 -23.98 -8.47 -19.29
CA GLU A 41 -25.17 -8.27 -20.12
C GLU A 41 -25.55 -6.79 -20.19
N LEU A 42 -25.65 -6.12 -19.03
CA LEU A 42 -25.92 -4.69 -18.98
C LEU A 42 -24.84 -3.87 -19.71
N LYS A 43 -23.58 -4.27 -19.58
CA LYS A 43 -22.48 -3.60 -20.28
C LYS A 43 -22.56 -3.79 -21.80
N ALA A 44 -22.92 -4.98 -22.26
CA ALA A 44 -23.14 -5.29 -23.68
C ALA A 44 -24.33 -4.51 -24.25
N ALA A 45 -25.38 -4.30 -23.44
CA ALA A 45 -26.51 -3.43 -23.78
C ALA A 45 -26.19 -1.93 -23.76
N GLY A 46 -24.94 -1.53 -23.47
CA GLY A 46 -24.50 -0.14 -23.46
C GLY A 46 -24.85 0.63 -22.17
N ALA A 47 -25.23 -0.06 -21.09
CA ALA A 47 -25.52 0.59 -19.82
C ALA A 47 -24.27 1.34 -19.27
N THR A 48 -24.53 2.50 -18.67
CA THR A 48 -23.50 3.29 -18.03
C THR A 48 -23.03 2.67 -16.71
N TRP A 49 -21.82 2.98 -16.27
CA TRP A 49 -21.28 2.48 -15.00
C TRP A 49 -22.17 2.75 -13.77
N PRO A 50 -22.76 3.96 -13.61
CA PRO A 50 -23.72 4.22 -12.53
C PRO A 50 -24.97 3.33 -12.60
N THR A 51 -25.46 3.02 -13.81
CA THR A 51 -26.63 2.15 -13.99
C THR A 51 -26.33 0.73 -13.53
N ILE A 52 -25.18 0.17 -13.94
CA ILE A 52 -24.74 -1.17 -13.53
C ILE A 52 -24.56 -1.24 -12.00
N ALA A 53 -23.95 -0.20 -11.42
CA ALA A 53 -23.75 -0.11 -9.97
C ALA A 53 -25.07 -0.12 -9.19
N ARG A 54 -26.07 0.65 -9.64
CA ARG A 54 -27.41 0.66 -9.04
C ARG A 54 -28.11 -0.69 -9.16
N ALA A 55 -28.02 -1.35 -10.32
CA ALA A 55 -28.63 -2.65 -10.55
C ALA A 55 -28.05 -3.75 -9.63
N LEU A 56 -26.74 -3.68 -9.34
CA LEU A 56 -26.04 -4.64 -8.49
C LEU A 56 -26.00 -4.27 -7.00
N GLY A 57 -26.48 -3.07 -6.62
CA GLY A 57 -26.43 -2.59 -5.24
C GLY A 57 -25.01 -2.33 -4.71
N VAL A 58 -24.04 -2.09 -5.60
CA VAL A 58 -22.64 -1.82 -5.25
C VAL A 58 -22.19 -0.44 -5.72
N CYS A 59 -21.05 0.05 -5.22
CA CYS A 59 -20.52 1.32 -5.72
C CYS A 59 -19.84 1.16 -7.09
N VAL A 60 -19.81 2.24 -7.87
CA VAL A 60 -19.22 2.26 -9.23
C VAL A 60 -17.77 1.75 -9.25
N ASN A 61 -16.99 2.10 -8.23
CA ASN A 61 -15.60 1.63 -8.10
C ASN A 61 -15.52 0.11 -7.89
N THR A 62 -16.47 -0.47 -7.17
CA THR A 62 -16.56 -1.93 -7.01
C THR A 62 -16.88 -2.60 -8.35
N VAL A 63 -17.81 -2.05 -9.15
CA VAL A 63 -18.10 -2.54 -10.51
C VAL A 63 -16.84 -2.54 -11.36
N ALA A 64 -16.16 -1.39 -11.46
CA ALA A 64 -14.97 -1.26 -12.31
C ALA A 64 -13.82 -2.18 -11.88
N ARG A 65 -13.58 -2.34 -10.57
CA ARG A 65 -12.45 -3.13 -10.08
C ARG A 65 -12.69 -4.64 -10.07
N HIS A 66 -13.90 -5.07 -9.70
CA HIS A 66 -14.18 -6.47 -9.42
C HIS A 66 -14.93 -7.18 -10.55
N TYR A 67 -15.77 -6.47 -11.31
CA TYR A 67 -16.56 -7.06 -12.39
C TYR A 67 -15.89 -6.88 -13.76
N PHE A 68 -15.10 -5.82 -13.93
CA PHE A 68 -14.38 -5.54 -15.18
C PHE A 68 -12.89 -5.27 -14.91
N PRO A 69 -12.15 -6.22 -14.30
CA PRO A 69 -10.75 -6.04 -14.00
C PRO A 69 -9.98 -5.74 -15.29
N SER A 70 -9.13 -4.71 -15.24
CA SER A 70 -8.28 -4.40 -16.38
C SER A 70 -7.36 -5.58 -16.67
N THR A 71 -7.31 -6.00 -17.93
CA THR A 71 -6.40 -7.07 -18.41
C THR A 71 -4.94 -6.62 -18.43
N VAL A 72 -4.66 -5.33 -18.28
CA VAL A 72 -3.29 -4.86 -18.14
C VAL A 72 -2.77 -5.26 -16.76
N ALA A 73 -1.74 -6.11 -16.75
CA ALA A 73 -1.03 -6.44 -15.53
C ALA A 73 -0.53 -5.13 -14.90
N SER A 74 -1.07 -4.77 -13.73
CA SER A 74 -0.53 -3.64 -12.97
C SER A 74 0.94 -3.93 -12.65
N PRO A 75 1.86 -2.97 -12.84
CA PRO A 75 3.27 -3.21 -12.56
C PRO A 75 3.43 -3.65 -11.10
N PRO A 76 4.34 -4.60 -10.81
CA PRO A 76 4.54 -5.10 -9.46
C PRO A 76 4.82 -3.93 -8.52
N LYS A 77 4.00 -3.81 -7.47
CA LYS A 77 4.12 -2.72 -6.50
C LYS A 77 5.41 -2.92 -5.69
N GLY A 78 6.39 -2.03 -5.85
CA GLY A 78 7.59 -2.01 -5.02
C GLY A 78 8.84 -1.54 -5.77
N ARG A 79 9.92 -1.29 -5.00
CA ARG A 79 11.25 -1.06 -5.59
C ARG A 79 11.71 -2.36 -6.25
N ARG A 80 12.31 -2.25 -7.44
CA ARG A 80 12.95 -3.39 -8.10
C ARG A 80 13.98 -4.03 -7.17
N ARG A 81 14.05 -5.36 -7.18
CA ARG A 81 15.08 -6.10 -6.43
C ARG A 81 16.46 -5.67 -6.91
N HIS A 82 17.41 -5.53 -5.98
CA HIS A 82 18.79 -5.20 -6.33
C HIS A 82 19.40 -6.31 -7.18
N ALA A 83 19.96 -5.95 -8.34
CA ALA A 83 20.57 -6.87 -9.28
C ALA A 83 22.03 -6.47 -9.53
N PRO A 84 23.02 -7.25 -9.05
CA PRO A 84 24.44 -6.94 -9.25
C PRO A 84 24.84 -7.04 -10.72
N THR A 85 25.25 -5.93 -11.33
CA THR A 85 25.82 -5.96 -12.69
C THR A 85 27.31 -6.29 -12.64
N PRO A 86 27.89 -6.91 -13.70
CA PRO A 86 29.33 -7.15 -13.78
C PRO A 86 30.17 -5.86 -13.64
N ALA A 87 29.68 -4.75 -14.18
CA ALA A 87 30.32 -3.45 -14.03
C ALA A 87 30.37 -3.00 -12.56
N THR A 88 29.24 -3.11 -11.85
CA THR A 88 29.17 -2.78 -10.42
C THR A 88 30.07 -3.69 -9.58
N ARG A 89 30.14 -5.00 -9.89
CA ARG A 89 31.06 -5.94 -9.21
C ARG A 89 32.53 -5.54 -9.38
N LYS A 90 32.92 -5.10 -10.58
CA LYS A 90 34.28 -4.60 -10.85
C LYS A 90 34.60 -3.35 -10.02
N ILE A 91 33.63 -2.45 -9.85
CA ILE A 91 33.77 -1.26 -9.00
C ILE A 91 33.94 -1.68 -7.52
N VAL A 92 33.09 -2.58 -7.00
CA VAL A 92 33.21 -3.11 -5.63
C VAL A 92 34.60 -3.69 -5.41
N ARG A 93 35.03 -4.59 -6.30
CA ARG A 93 36.33 -5.26 -6.18
C ARG A 93 37.49 -4.27 -6.16
N ARG A 94 37.48 -3.27 -7.06
CA ARG A 94 38.51 -2.22 -7.08
C ARG A 94 38.51 -1.38 -5.81
N ALA A 95 37.33 -1.03 -5.29
CA ALA A 95 37.23 -0.23 -4.08
C ALA A 95 37.75 -1.00 -2.84
N ILE A 96 37.44 -2.29 -2.73
CA ILE A 96 37.94 -3.15 -1.64
C ILE A 96 39.45 -3.34 -1.74
N LEU A 97 39.99 -3.64 -2.92
CA LEU A 97 41.44 -3.76 -3.14
C LEU A 97 42.19 -2.45 -2.84
N GLY A 98 41.53 -1.30 -3.03
CA GLY A 98 42.05 0.01 -2.63
C GLY A 98 41.93 0.33 -1.14
N GLY A 99 41.53 -0.64 -0.31
CA GLY A 99 41.39 -0.48 1.14
C GLY A 99 40.16 0.33 1.58
N MET A 100 39.17 0.54 0.69
CA MET A 100 37.98 1.31 1.04
C MET A 100 37.11 0.52 2.04
N PRO A 101 36.68 1.13 3.17
CA PRO A 101 35.83 0.44 4.12
C PRO A 101 34.47 0.09 3.50
N VAL A 102 33.95 -1.09 3.86
CA VAL A 102 32.71 -1.67 3.31
C VAL A 102 31.52 -0.70 3.37
N ALA A 103 31.41 0.09 4.45
CA ALA A 103 30.36 1.09 4.60
C ALA A 103 30.44 2.20 3.54
N LYS A 104 31.65 2.60 3.12
CA LYS A 104 31.86 3.62 2.09
C LYS A 104 31.62 3.05 0.69
N VAL A 105 31.96 1.78 0.46
CA VAL A 105 31.62 1.05 -0.77
C VAL A 105 30.11 0.90 -0.95
N ALA A 106 29.37 0.60 0.13
CA ALA A 106 27.91 0.53 0.10
C ALA A 106 27.28 1.87 -0.30
N LYS A 107 27.77 2.97 0.29
CA LYS A 107 27.35 4.34 -0.08
C LYS A 107 27.68 4.68 -1.53
N LEU A 108 28.88 4.30 -2.02
CA LEU A 108 29.31 4.56 -3.40
C LEU A 108 28.37 3.95 -4.44
N ILE A 109 27.80 2.78 -4.14
CA ILE A 109 26.93 2.03 -5.07
C ILE A 109 25.44 2.33 -4.81
N GLY A 110 25.12 3.05 -3.74
CA GLY A 110 23.75 3.40 -3.38
C GLY A 110 22.96 2.22 -2.82
N VAL A 111 23.63 1.28 -2.14
CA VAL A 111 22.99 0.10 -1.51
C VAL A 111 23.22 0.09 -0.01
N SER A 112 22.37 -0.63 0.73
CA SER A 112 22.59 -0.86 2.15
C SER A 112 23.76 -1.82 2.37
N VAL A 113 24.43 -1.73 3.53
CA VAL A 113 25.51 -2.68 3.90
C VAL A 113 25.02 -4.15 3.91
N PRO A 114 23.82 -4.48 4.45
CA PRO A 114 23.26 -5.81 4.32
C PRO A 114 23.09 -6.25 2.86
N THR A 115 22.57 -5.37 1.99
CA THR A 115 22.43 -5.66 0.56
C THR A 115 23.79 -5.89 -0.10
N LEU A 116 24.80 -5.10 0.24
CA LEU A 116 26.16 -5.27 -0.28
C LEU A 116 26.73 -6.64 0.14
N ARG A 117 26.60 -7.01 1.41
CA ARG A 117 27.07 -8.31 1.92
C ARG A 117 26.34 -9.49 1.30
N LEU A 118 25.03 -9.37 1.08
CA LEU A 118 24.22 -10.43 0.47
C LEU A 118 24.62 -10.69 -0.99
N HIS A 119 24.82 -9.62 -1.76
CA HIS A 119 24.95 -9.71 -3.21
C HIS A 119 26.40 -9.68 -3.74
N TYR A 120 27.34 -9.18 -2.94
CA TYR A 120 28.76 -9.04 -3.30
C TYR A 120 29.68 -9.75 -2.29
N SER A 121 29.19 -10.84 -1.68
CA SER A 121 29.93 -11.60 -0.67
C SER A 121 31.26 -12.14 -1.21
N HIS A 122 31.31 -12.51 -2.48
CA HIS A 122 32.51 -13.01 -3.14
C HIS A 122 33.59 -11.93 -3.28
N GLU A 123 33.20 -10.69 -3.61
CA GLU A 123 34.10 -9.56 -3.78
C GLU A 123 34.59 -9.01 -2.43
N LEU A 124 33.86 -9.25 -1.34
CA LEU A 124 34.24 -8.83 0.02
C LEU A 124 35.19 -9.81 0.72
N ARG A 125 35.31 -11.05 0.23
CA ARG A 125 36.20 -12.09 0.79
C ARG A 125 37.56 -12.16 0.10
N ALA A 126 37.72 -11.47 -1.02
CA ALA A 126 38.93 -11.44 -1.85
C ALA A 126 39.86 -10.30 -1.42
#